data_AF-A0A9D9W8Q2-F1
#
_entry.id   AF-A0A9D9W8Q2-F1
#
_cell.length_a   1.000
_cell.length_b   1.000
_cell.length_c   1.000
_cell.angle_alpha   90.00
_cell.angle_beta   90.00
_cell.angle_gamma   90.00
#
_symmetry.space_group_name_H-M   'P 1'
#
loop_
_entity.id
_entity.type
_entity.pdbx_description
1 polymer ?
#
loop_
_entity_poly.entity_id
_entity_poly.type
_entity_poly.pdbx_seq_one_letter_code
_entity_poly.pdbx_strand_id
1 'polypeptide(L)'
;MAQIVIVLPNKRAKVFLMEELKKEIQSTVFAPEIISVEDFIQNISGIRSIDSIELLFEFYAVYLSITPKEKQDPFETFANWAKTLLQDFNEIDRYLLEPDKVLKYLENIKEIEHWSVDVDKRTPLIENYLAFWKLLPLYYHTLSKHLLQKGVGYQGLIYREAVNKLSHFTSNPKGKTYIFGGFNALNHAEEKIVQHLLALNIANIYWDIDEVFLNDP
;
A
#
# COMPACT_ATOMS: atom_id res chain seq x y z
N MET A 1 -19.96 -24.77 -10.41
CA MET A 1 -18.86 -24.49 -11.35
C MET A 1 -17.90 -23.55 -10.66
N ALA A 2 -16.60 -23.85 -10.62
CA ALA A 2 -15.62 -22.94 -10.05
C ALA A 2 -15.49 -21.70 -10.95
N GLN A 3 -15.60 -20.50 -10.38
CA GLN A 3 -15.44 -19.25 -11.13
C GLN A 3 -13.96 -18.87 -11.13
N ILE A 4 -13.33 -18.95 -12.31
CA ILE A 4 -11.92 -18.61 -12.47
C ILE A 4 -11.77 -17.07 -12.52
N VAL A 5 -10.85 -16.56 -11.71
CA VAL A 5 -10.42 -15.16 -11.73
C VAL A 5 -8.94 -15.10 -12.07
N ILE A 6 -8.61 -14.47 -13.20
CA ILE A 6 -7.23 -14.27 -13.63
C ILE A 6 -6.77 -12.91 -13.09
N VAL A 7 -5.69 -12.93 -12.30
CA VAL A 7 -5.06 -11.76 -11.70
C VAL A 7 -3.75 -11.50 -12.42
N LEU A 8 -3.63 -10.31 -13.01
CA LEU A 8 -2.47 -9.88 -13.81
C LEU A 8 -1.77 -8.66 -13.18
N PRO A 9 -0.51 -8.35 -13.53
CA PRO A 9 0.25 -7.30 -12.86
C PRO A 9 -0.33 -5.90 -13.11
N ASN A 10 -1.01 -5.70 -14.24
CA ASN A 10 -1.57 -4.40 -14.60
C ASN A 10 -2.74 -4.54 -15.58
N LYS A 11 -3.48 -3.45 -15.77
CA LYS A 11 -4.65 -3.38 -16.66
C LYS A 11 -4.30 -3.56 -18.15
N ARG A 12 -3.06 -3.29 -18.57
CA ARG A 12 -2.62 -3.49 -19.96
C ARG A 12 -2.49 -4.98 -20.28
N ALA A 13 -1.92 -5.78 -19.37
CA ALA A 13 -1.78 -7.22 -19.52
C ALA A 13 -3.13 -7.92 -19.78
N LYS A 14 -4.21 -7.42 -19.17
CA LYS A 14 -5.58 -7.90 -19.44
C LYS A 14 -5.98 -7.77 -20.90
N VAL A 15 -5.64 -6.67 -21.56
CA VAL A 15 -5.97 -6.44 -22.97
C VAL A 15 -5.23 -7.43 -23.85
N PHE A 16 -3.93 -7.62 -23.63
CA PHE A 16 -3.12 -8.58 -24.37
C PHE A 16 -3.63 -10.02 -24.20
N LEU A 17 -3.90 -10.46 -22.96
CA LEU A 17 -4.45 -11.78 -22.72
C LEU A 17 -5.80 -11.99 -23.41
N MET A 18 -6.66 -10.96 -23.42
CA MET A 18 -7.95 -11.03 -24.11
C MET A 18 -7.79 -11.18 -25.63
N GLU A 19 -6.82 -10.48 -26.24
CA GLU A 19 -6.55 -10.61 -27.67
C GLU A 19 -5.99 -11.98 -28.04
N GLU A 20 -5.10 -12.56 -27.22
CA GLU A 20 -4.60 -13.92 -27.46
C GLU A 20 -5.70 -14.98 -27.26
N LEU A 21 -6.53 -14.85 -26.22
CA LEU A 21 -7.66 -15.75 -26.00
C LEU A 21 -8.63 -15.77 -27.20
N LYS A 22 -8.90 -14.61 -27.81
CA LYS A 22 -9.77 -14.53 -28.99
C LYS A 22 -9.27 -15.34 -30.19
N LYS A 23 -7.94 -15.50 -30.34
CA LYS A 23 -7.36 -16.26 -31.47
C LYS A 23 -7.55 -17.77 -31.30
N GLU A 24 -7.55 -18.25 -30.06
CA GLU A 24 -7.68 -19.67 -29.73
C GLU A 24 -9.15 -20.13 -29.57
N ILE A 25 -10.06 -19.19 -29.33
CA ILE A 25 -11.48 -19.47 -29.14
C ILE A 25 -12.19 -19.65 -30.49
N GLN A 26 -12.67 -20.86 -30.76
CA GLN A 26 -13.37 -21.21 -32.01
C GLN A 26 -14.88 -20.90 -31.99
N SER A 27 -15.46 -20.59 -30.83
CA SER A 27 -16.89 -20.34 -30.65
C SER A 27 -17.14 -19.29 -29.58
N THR A 28 -18.25 -18.56 -29.64
CA THR A 28 -18.57 -17.54 -28.62
C THR A 28 -18.65 -18.15 -27.22
N VAL A 29 -17.72 -17.75 -26.34
CA VAL A 29 -17.70 -18.12 -24.92
C VAL A 29 -17.71 -16.88 -24.03
N PHE A 30 -18.16 -17.03 -22.79
CA PHE A 30 -17.96 -16.00 -21.79
C PHE A 30 -16.50 -15.95 -21.36
N ALA A 31 -15.90 -14.77 -21.39
CA ALA A 31 -14.55 -14.58 -20.88
C ALA A 31 -14.51 -14.77 -19.34
N PRO A 32 -13.41 -15.32 -18.80
CA PRO A 32 -13.21 -15.36 -17.36
C PRO A 32 -13.12 -13.94 -16.78
N GLU A 33 -13.26 -13.81 -15.46
CA GLU A 33 -13.02 -12.55 -14.77
C GLU A 33 -11.51 -12.25 -14.81
N ILE A 34 -11.09 -11.20 -15.50
CA ILE A 34 -9.68 -10.79 -15.58
C ILE A 34 -9.54 -9.42 -14.90
N ILE A 35 -8.70 -9.34 -13.88
CA ILE A 35 -8.48 -8.15 -13.05
C ILE A 35 -6.98 -7.89 -12.86
N SER A 36 -6.64 -6.64 -12.55
CA SER A 36 -5.27 -6.32 -12.13
C SER A 36 -5.05 -6.71 -10.68
N VAL A 37 -3.78 -6.84 -10.28
CA VAL A 37 -3.38 -7.04 -8.88
C VAL A 37 -3.88 -5.90 -7.99
N GLU A 38 -3.86 -4.67 -8.49
CA GLU A 38 -4.39 -3.49 -7.79
C GLU A 38 -5.89 -3.61 -7.53
N ASP A 39 -6.67 -4.03 -8.53
CA ASP A 39 -8.11 -4.25 -8.37
C ASP A 39 -8.37 -5.43 -7.40
N PHE A 40 -7.56 -6.48 -7.47
CA PHE A 40 -7.65 -7.64 -6.58
C PHE A 40 -7.41 -7.28 -5.11
N ILE A 41 -6.38 -6.48 -4.83
CA ILE A 41 -6.05 -6.05 -3.48
C ILE A 41 -7.10 -5.06 -2.93
N GLN A 42 -7.65 -4.19 -3.78
CA GLN A 42 -8.80 -3.36 -3.40
C GLN A 42 -10.03 -4.23 -3.05
N ASN A 43 -10.27 -5.32 -3.78
CA ASN A 43 -11.35 -6.26 -3.47
C ASN A 43 -11.15 -6.96 -2.12
N ILE A 44 -9.91 -7.33 -1.77
CA ILE A 44 -9.61 -7.96 -0.46
C ILE A 44 -9.77 -6.93 0.67
N SER A 45 -9.18 -5.75 0.52
CA SER A 45 -9.22 -4.69 1.55
C SER A 45 -10.61 -4.07 1.73
N GLY A 46 -11.43 -4.06 0.67
CA GLY A 46 -12.72 -3.35 0.62
C GLY A 46 -12.56 -1.83 0.56
N ILE A 47 -11.40 -1.34 0.10
CA ILE A 47 -11.01 0.08 0.11
C ILE A 47 -10.68 0.51 -1.32
N ARG A 48 -11.06 1.75 -1.65
CA ARG A 48 -10.77 2.35 -2.95
C ARG A 48 -9.48 3.17 -2.93
N SER A 49 -8.75 3.19 -4.04
CA SER A 49 -7.61 4.09 -4.22
C SER A 49 -8.04 5.56 -4.13
N ILE A 50 -7.30 6.36 -3.37
CA ILE A 50 -7.38 7.82 -3.36
C ILE A 50 -6.33 8.42 -4.31
N ASP A 51 -6.65 9.51 -5.00
CA ASP A 51 -5.64 10.22 -5.79
C ASP A 51 -4.70 11.05 -4.92
N SER A 52 -3.54 11.43 -5.46
CA SER A 52 -2.50 12.09 -4.68
C SER A 52 -2.86 13.52 -4.23
N ILE A 53 -3.74 14.20 -4.97
CA ILE A 53 -4.21 15.55 -4.61
C ILE A 53 -5.23 15.44 -3.49
N GLU A 54 -6.21 14.55 -3.63
CA GLU A 54 -7.20 14.29 -2.57
C GLU A 54 -6.49 13.83 -1.29
N LEU A 55 -5.55 12.88 -1.38
CA LEU A 55 -4.75 12.42 -0.24
C LEU A 55 -4.04 13.55 0.50
N LEU A 56 -3.49 14.51 -0.25
CA LEU A 56 -2.79 15.65 0.33
C LEU A 56 -3.74 16.56 1.12
N PHE A 57 -4.97 16.75 0.64
CA PHE A 57 -6.00 17.49 1.36
C PHE A 57 -6.52 16.72 2.58
N GLU A 58 -6.73 15.41 2.47
CA GLU A 58 -7.09 14.57 3.63
C GLU A 58 -6.02 14.65 4.70
N PHE A 59 -4.74 14.59 4.31
CA PHE A 59 -3.65 14.70 5.26
C PHE A 59 -3.54 16.10 5.86
N TYR A 60 -3.81 17.16 5.08
CA TYR A 60 -3.85 18.51 5.62
C TYR A 60 -4.96 18.67 6.67
N ALA A 61 -6.14 18.08 6.46
CA ALA A 61 -7.21 18.09 7.45
C ALA A 61 -6.79 17.39 8.75
N VAL A 62 -6.13 16.24 8.64
CA VAL A 62 -5.57 15.52 9.79
C VAL A 62 -4.51 16.36 10.51
N TYR A 63 -3.61 16.99 9.76
CA TYR A 63 -2.58 17.88 10.27
C TYR A 63 -3.16 19.05 11.08
N LEU A 64 -4.18 19.72 10.55
CA LEU A 64 -4.87 20.81 11.25
C LEU A 64 -5.60 20.34 12.52
N SER A 65 -6.04 19.07 12.57
CA SER A 65 -6.71 18.51 13.75
C SER A 65 -5.76 18.19 14.90
N ILE A 66 -4.50 17.89 14.60
CA ILE A 66 -3.47 17.48 15.58
C ILE A 66 -2.57 18.65 15.99
N THR A 67 -2.23 19.52 15.04
CA THR A 67 -1.25 20.58 15.24
C THR A 67 -1.89 21.80 15.90
N PRO A 68 -1.32 22.37 16.97
CA PRO A 68 -1.80 23.63 17.55
C PRO A 68 -1.85 24.75 16.51
N LYS A 69 -2.86 25.62 16.57
CA LYS A 69 -3.11 26.66 15.55
C LYS A 69 -1.90 27.57 15.30
N GLU A 70 -1.17 27.89 16.35
CA GLU A 70 0.04 28.71 16.31
C GLU A 70 1.25 28.03 15.64
N LYS A 71 1.16 26.71 15.39
CA LYS A 71 2.18 25.89 14.71
C LYS A 71 1.70 25.35 13.35
N GLN A 72 0.53 25.78 12.89
CA GLN A 72 -0.03 25.34 11.61
C GLN A 72 0.60 26.11 10.44
N ASP A 73 1.19 25.38 9.51
CA ASP A 73 1.67 25.90 8.24
C ASP A 73 0.50 26.12 7.27
N PRO A 74 0.55 27.18 6.43
CA PRO A 74 -0.31 27.29 5.27
C PRO A 74 -0.17 26.07 4.37
N PHE A 75 -1.23 25.75 3.62
CA PHE A 75 -1.28 24.57 2.75
C PHE A 75 -0.08 24.45 1.81
N GLU A 76 0.39 25.56 1.22
CA GLU A 76 1.55 25.55 0.30
C GLU A 76 2.83 25.07 1.00
N THR A 77 3.11 25.54 2.21
CA THR A 77 4.27 25.13 3.00
C THR A 77 4.11 23.67 3.46
N PHE A 78 2.93 23.31 3.94
CA PHE A 78 2.58 21.94 4.32
C PHE A 78 2.80 20.97 3.15
N ALA A 79 2.27 21.30 1.97
CA ALA A 79 2.27 20.46 0.79
C ALA A 79 3.67 20.08 0.32
N ASN A 80 4.68 20.91 0.59
CA ASN A 80 6.06 20.64 0.20
C ASN A 80 6.65 19.45 0.96
N TRP A 81 6.51 19.42 2.29
CA TRP A 81 7.07 18.33 3.10
C TRP A 81 6.10 17.14 3.22
N ALA A 82 4.80 17.38 3.17
CA ALA A 82 3.78 16.33 3.33
C ALA A 82 3.84 15.28 2.21
N LYS A 83 4.20 15.66 0.98
CA LYS A 83 4.35 14.72 -0.14
C LYS A 83 5.43 13.67 0.14
N THR A 84 6.59 14.10 0.65
CA THR A 84 7.67 13.18 1.02
C THR A 84 7.24 12.26 2.14
N LEU A 85 6.62 12.81 3.19
CA LEU A 85 6.15 12.01 4.32
C LEU A 85 5.06 10.99 3.94
N LEU A 86 4.15 11.37 3.05
CA LEU A 86 3.15 10.44 2.51
C LEU A 86 3.79 9.30 1.71
N GLN A 87 4.87 9.56 0.99
CA GLN A 87 5.64 8.50 0.32
C GLN A 87 6.29 7.57 1.35
N ASP A 88 6.86 8.12 2.42
CA ASP A 88 7.45 7.31 3.50
C ASP A 88 6.39 6.40 4.15
N PHE A 89 5.20 6.93 4.43
CA PHE A 89 4.06 6.14 4.93
C PHE A 89 3.64 5.05 3.94
N ASN A 90 3.62 5.37 2.65
CA ASN A 90 3.32 4.41 1.59
C ASN A 90 4.33 3.25 1.59
N GLU A 91 5.62 3.52 1.70
CA GLU A 91 6.64 2.46 1.73
C GLU A 91 6.56 1.62 3.02
N ILE A 92 6.38 2.27 4.18
CA ILE A 92 6.17 1.58 5.46
C ILE A 92 5.05 0.54 5.33
N ASP A 93 3.94 0.93 4.71
CA ASP A 93 2.78 0.05 4.54
C ASP A 93 2.94 -0.99 3.45
N ARG A 94 3.50 -0.61 2.31
CA ARG A 94 3.72 -1.52 1.18
C ARG A 94 4.62 -2.69 1.54
N TYR A 95 5.62 -2.45 2.38
CA TYR A 95 6.54 -3.48 2.89
C TYR A 95 6.10 -4.10 4.23
N LEU A 96 4.92 -3.74 4.74
CA LEU A 96 4.37 -4.23 6.02
C LEU A 96 5.31 -4.04 7.22
N LEU A 97 6.09 -2.94 7.21
CA LEU A 97 6.99 -2.61 8.32
C LEU A 97 6.18 -2.25 9.58
N GLU A 98 6.84 -2.27 10.73
CA GLU A 98 6.30 -1.81 12.02
C GLU A 98 6.38 -0.26 12.08
N PRO A 99 5.27 0.49 11.89
CA PRO A 99 5.31 1.94 11.72
C PRO A 99 5.91 2.65 12.92
N ASP A 100 5.51 2.26 14.13
CA ASP A 100 6.00 2.87 15.37
C ASP A 100 7.51 2.69 15.54
N LYS A 101 8.07 1.53 15.13
CA LYS A 101 9.51 1.31 15.19
C LYS A 101 10.23 2.20 14.18
N VAL A 102 9.79 2.20 12.92
CA VAL A 102 10.42 3.00 11.86
C VAL A 102 10.39 4.49 12.18
N LEU A 103 9.23 5.01 12.57
CA LEU A 103 9.05 6.42 12.88
C LEU A 103 9.79 6.81 14.16
N LYS A 104 9.86 5.93 15.17
CA LYS A 104 10.66 6.19 16.38
C LYS A 104 12.16 6.19 16.08
N TYR A 105 12.66 5.31 15.21
CA TYR A 105 14.06 5.37 14.78
C TYR A 105 14.38 6.69 14.07
N LEU A 106 13.48 7.14 13.21
CA LEU A 106 13.64 8.41 12.50
C LEU A 106 13.64 9.61 13.46
N GLU A 107 12.72 9.64 14.43
CA GLU A 107 12.72 10.62 15.52
C GLU A 107 14.07 10.65 16.26
N ASN A 108 14.57 9.48 16.67
CA ASN A 108 15.83 9.36 17.41
C ASN A 108 17.05 9.83 16.58
N ILE A 109 17.10 9.52 15.28
CA ILE A 109 18.16 10.01 14.38
C ILE A 109 18.15 11.54 14.34
N LYS A 110 16.96 12.13 14.18
CA LYS A 110 16.81 13.60 14.14
C LYS A 110 17.13 14.26 15.46
N GLU A 111 16.85 13.60 16.58
CA GLU A 111 17.27 14.07 17.90
C GLU A 111 18.80 14.07 18.03
N ILE A 112 19.48 13.01 17.59
CA ILE A 112 20.95 12.90 17.62
C ILE A 112 21.62 13.97 16.71
N GLU A 113 21.13 14.16 15.49
CA GLU A 113 21.64 15.18 14.56
C GLU A 113 21.61 16.59 15.15
N HIS A 114 20.60 16.89 15.99
CA HIS A 114 20.43 18.19 16.63
C HIS A 114 20.93 18.19 18.09
N TRP A 115 21.43 17.06 18.59
CA TRP A 115 21.95 16.90 19.94
C TRP A 115 23.29 17.62 20.13
N SER A 116 24.11 17.72 19.08
CA SER A 116 25.43 18.38 19.11
C SER A 116 25.39 19.90 19.21
N VAL A 117 24.19 20.51 19.22
CA VAL A 117 24.01 21.92 19.50
C VAL A 117 23.96 22.08 21.02
N ASP A 118 24.90 22.82 21.61
CA ASP A 118 24.91 23.13 23.06
C ASP A 118 23.49 23.41 23.55
N VAL A 119 23.11 22.91 24.73
CA VAL A 119 21.75 23.10 25.28
C VAL A 119 21.36 24.59 25.32
N ASP A 120 22.35 25.47 25.52
CA ASP A 120 22.21 26.93 25.51
C ASP A 120 22.10 27.57 24.11
N LYS A 121 22.28 26.79 23.04
CA LYS A 121 22.18 27.20 21.62
C LYS A 121 20.96 26.63 20.90
N ARG A 122 20.10 25.87 21.59
CA ARG A 122 18.84 25.38 21.00
C ARG A 122 17.90 26.56 20.79
N THR A 123 17.70 26.93 19.54
CA THR A 123 16.74 27.98 19.18
C THR A 123 15.32 27.43 19.22
N PRO A 124 14.29 28.28 19.41
CA PRO A 124 12.89 27.87 19.30
C PRO A 124 12.55 27.14 17.98
N LEU A 125 13.32 27.41 16.92
CA LEU A 125 13.21 26.75 15.63
C LEU A 125 13.60 25.26 15.72
N ILE A 126 14.67 24.93 16.43
CA ILE A 126 15.11 23.54 16.65
C ILE A 126 14.10 22.79 17.51
N GLU A 127 13.56 23.43 18.54
CA GLU A 127 12.54 22.81 19.40
C GLU A 127 11.24 22.50 18.65
N ASN A 128 10.77 23.43 17.81
CA ASN A 128 9.61 23.20 16.96
C ASN A 128 9.86 22.11 15.91
N TYR A 129 11.07 22.05 15.35
CA TYR A 129 11.47 20.97 14.44
C TYR A 129 11.42 19.60 15.13
N LEU A 130 12.01 19.46 16.32
CA LEU A 130 11.97 18.19 17.07
C LEU A 130 10.55 17.83 17.52
N ALA A 131 9.73 18.83 17.88
CA ALA A 131 8.33 18.60 18.21
C ALA A 131 7.53 18.05 17.02
N PHE A 132 7.83 18.46 15.79
CA PHE A 132 7.23 17.91 14.58
C PHE A 132 7.54 16.41 14.42
N TRP A 133 8.81 16.00 14.57
CA TRP A 133 9.21 14.60 14.42
C TRP A 133 8.52 13.68 15.44
N LYS A 134 8.29 14.17 16.66
CA LYS A 134 7.55 13.46 17.71
C LYS A 134 6.08 13.21 17.35
N LEU A 135 5.50 14.00 16.44
CA LEU A 135 4.12 13.85 16.00
C LEU A 135 3.97 12.88 14.84
N LEU A 136 5.05 12.39 14.21
CA LEU A 136 4.95 11.50 13.05
C LEU A 136 4.13 10.22 13.30
N PRO A 137 4.31 9.48 14.41
CA PRO A 137 3.48 8.31 14.69
C PRO A 137 2.01 8.68 14.80
N LEU A 138 1.71 9.82 15.45
CA LEU A 138 0.34 10.30 15.60
C LEU A 138 -0.30 10.69 14.27
N TYR A 139 0.45 11.37 13.39
CA TYR A 139 0.00 11.69 12.03
C TYR A 139 -0.29 10.42 11.23
N TYR A 140 0.64 9.46 11.23
CA TYR A 140 0.47 8.20 10.53
C TYR A 140 -0.81 7.50 10.97
N HIS A 141 -0.95 7.20 12.27
CA HIS A 141 -2.09 6.44 12.79
C HIS A 141 -3.42 7.16 12.58
N THR A 142 -3.43 8.48 12.76
CA THR A 142 -4.65 9.27 12.58
C THR A 142 -5.05 9.34 11.12
N LEU A 143 -4.09 9.53 10.21
CA LEU A 143 -4.33 9.53 8.76
C LEU A 143 -4.82 8.17 8.29
N SER A 144 -4.14 7.07 8.66
CA SER A 144 -4.57 5.72 8.29
C SER A 144 -6.00 5.47 8.78
N LYS A 145 -6.30 5.74 10.05
CA LYS A 145 -7.66 5.59 10.60
C LYS A 145 -8.69 6.43 9.85
N HIS A 146 -8.37 7.69 9.57
CA HIS A 146 -9.24 8.61 8.84
C HIS A 146 -9.57 8.10 7.44
N LEU A 147 -8.56 7.65 6.69
CA LEU A 147 -8.72 7.09 5.35
C LEU A 147 -9.52 5.78 5.37
N LEU A 148 -9.20 4.86 6.30
CA LEU A 148 -9.93 3.60 6.49
C LEU A 148 -11.42 3.84 6.78
N GLN A 149 -11.75 4.83 7.62
CA GLN A 149 -13.14 5.21 7.92
C GLN A 149 -13.89 5.75 6.71
N LYS A 150 -13.20 6.47 5.82
CA LYS A 150 -13.75 6.96 4.55
C LYS A 150 -13.83 5.87 3.46
N GLY A 151 -13.25 4.70 3.70
CA GLY A 151 -13.20 3.61 2.72
C GLY A 151 -12.30 3.91 1.52
N VAL A 152 -11.30 4.78 1.72
CA VAL A 152 -10.29 5.13 0.71
C VAL A 152 -8.88 4.95 1.28
N GLY A 153 -7.86 4.86 0.43
CA GLY A 153 -6.47 4.73 0.90
C GLY A 153 -5.44 4.88 -0.20
N TYR A 154 -4.22 5.26 0.17
CA TYR A 154 -3.06 5.16 -0.72
C TYR A 154 -2.65 3.69 -0.88
N GLN A 155 -1.83 3.42 -1.88
CA GLN A 155 -1.49 2.04 -2.28
C GLN A 155 -0.96 1.21 -1.11
N GLY A 156 0.04 1.68 -0.38
CA GLY A 156 0.59 0.99 0.79
C GLY A 156 -0.48 0.62 1.82
N LEU A 157 -1.34 1.57 2.22
CA LEU A 157 -2.40 1.34 3.19
C LEU A 157 -3.40 0.28 2.72
N ILE A 158 -3.77 0.32 1.44
CA ILE A 158 -4.66 -0.67 0.82
C ILE A 158 -4.03 -2.07 0.88
N TYR A 159 -2.73 -2.17 0.62
CA TYR A 159 -1.99 -3.44 0.68
C TYR A 159 -1.91 -3.98 2.11
N ARG A 160 -1.56 -3.13 3.08
CA ARG A 160 -1.54 -3.53 4.50
C ARG A 160 -2.92 -3.99 4.96
N GLU A 161 -3.97 -3.26 4.60
CA GLU A 161 -5.33 -3.61 4.97
C GLU A 161 -5.83 -4.88 4.28
N ALA A 162 -5.41 -5.13 3.04
CA ALA A 162 -5.71 -6.39 2.35
C ALA A 162 -5.12 -7.58 3.10
N VAL A 163 -3.87 -7.48 3.58
CA VAL A 163 -3.26 -8.52 4.41
C VAL A 163 -4.02 -8.72 5.73
N ASN A 164 -4.44 -7.63 6.38
CA ASN A 164 -5.25 -7.71 7.61
C ASN A 164 -6.59 -8.42 7.40
N LYS A 165 -7.26 -8.16 6.27
CA LYS A 165 -8.58 -8.74 5.92
C LYS A 165 -8.50 -10.09 5.22
N LEU A 166 -7.30 -10.57 4.89
CA LEU A 166 -7.08 -11.77 4.08
C LEU A 166 -7.74 -13.03 4.67
N SER A 167 -7.66 -13.21 5.98
CA SER A 167 -8.30 -14.35 6.67
C SER A 167 -9.82 -14.31 6.55
N HIS A 168 -10.42 -13.12 6.69
CA HIS A 168 -11.86 -12.94 6.51
C HIS A 168 -12.30 -13.06 5.05
N PHE A 169 -11.48 -12.57 4.11
CA PHE A 169 -11.73 -12.72 2.68
C PHE A 169 -11.78 -14.19 2.24
N THR A 170 -10.96 -15.03 2.87
CA THR A 170 -10.81 -16.45 2.52
C THR A 170 -11.65 -17.42 3.38
N SER A 171 -12.32 -16.95 4.43
CA SER A 171 -13.11 -17.81 5.33
C SER A 171 -14.37 -18.40 4.69
N ASN A 172 -14.85 -17.82 3.58
CA ASN A 172 -15.94 -18.38 2.80
C ASN A 172 -15.59 -18.35 1.31
N PRO A 173 -14.75 -19.27 0.83
CA PRO A 173 -14.34 -19.30 -0.57
C PRO A 173 -15.59 -19.51 -1.42
N LYS A 174 -15.99 -18.46 -2.16
CA LYS A 174 -17.22 -18.44 -2.98
C LYS A 174 -17.15 -19.36 -4.22
N GLY A 175 -16.43 -20.48 -4.13
CA GLY A 175 -16.09 -21.33 -5.28
C GLY A 175 -15.25 -20.61 -6.34
N LYS A 176 -14.46 -19.60 -5.93
CA LYS A 176 -13.53 -18.89 -6.82
C LYS A 176 -12.15 -19.54 -6.76
N THR A 177 -11.51 -19.67 -7.92
CA THR A 177 -10.11 -20.07 -8.05
C THR A 177 -9.34 -18.93 -8.73
N TYR A 178 -8.23 -18.52 -8.13
CA TYR A 178 -7.42 -17.40 -8.61
C TYR A 178 -6.23 -17.90 -9.43
N ILE A 179 -6.01 -17.33 -10.61
CA ILE A 179 -4.83 -17.61 -11.44
C ILE A 179 -3.98 -16.35 -11.51
N PHE A 180 -2.81 -16.36 -10.89
CA PHE A 180 -1.84 -15.28 -10.97
C PHE A 180 -0.91 -15.54 -12.16
N GLY A 181 -0.74 -14.58 -13.06
CA GLY A 181 0.11 -14.76 -14.25
C GLY A 181 0.85 -13.48 -14.64
N GLY A 182 2.08 -13.63 -15.14
CA GLY A 182 2.87 -12.52 -15.71
C GLY A 182 3.57 -11.62 -14.69
N PHE A 183 3.68 -12.06 -13.44
CA PHE A 183 4.42 -11.32 -12.41
C PHE A 183 5.93 -11.60 -12.53
N ASN A 184 6.74 -10.55 -12.55
CA ASN A 184 8.21 -10.64 -12.51
C ASN A 184 8.73 -10.60 -11.05
N ALA A 185 8.21 -9.67 -10.24
CA ALA A 185 8.50 -9.57 -8.81
C ALA A 185 7.24 -9.16 -8.05
N LEU A 186 7.01 -9.77 -6.89
CA LEU A 186 5.96 -9.39 -5.94
C LEU A 186 6.56 -8.53 -4.84
N ASN A 187 5.81 -7.54 -4.35
CA ASN A 187 6.15 -6.92 -3.07
C ASN A 187 5.73 -7.80 -1.90
N HIS A 188 6.16 -7.45 -0.68
CA HIS A 188 5.99 -8.32 0.48
C HIS A 188 4.51 -8.56 0.86
N ALA A 189 3.63 -7.58 0.62
CA ALA A 189 2.19 -7.74 0.83
C ALA A 189 1.54 -8.62 -0.25
N GLU A 190 1.90 -8.44 -1.53
CA GLU A 190 1.51 -9.35 -2.62
C GLU A 190 1.95 -10.79 -2.35
N GLU A 191 3.21 -10.98 -1.93
CA GLU A 191 3.77 -12.28 -1.60
C GLU A 191 2.94 -12.98 -0.52
N LYS A 192 2.66 -12.30 0.60
CA LYS A 192 1.83 -12.87 1.68
C LYS A 192 0.42 -13.23 1.19
N ILE A 193 -0.20 -12.38 0.39
CA ILE A 193 -1.54 -12.63 -0.16
C ILE A 193 -1.52 -13.88 -1.04
N VAL A 194 -0.59 -13.96 -1.99
CA VAL A 194 -0.48 -15.09 -2.91
C VAL A 194 -0.17 -16.38 -2.15
N GLN A 195 0.81 -16.37 -1.24
CA GLN A 195 1.17 -17.54 -0.43
C GLN A 195 -0.01 -18.08 0.38
N HIS A 196 -0.79 -17.20 1.01
CA HIS A 196 -1.99 -17.59 1.76
C HIS A 196 -3.03 -18.27 0.86
N LEU A 197 -3.26 -17.75 -0.34
CA LEU A 197 -4.24 -18.33 -1.28
C LEU A 197 -3.76 -19.67 -1.85
N LEU A 198 -2.46 -19.81 -2.10
CA LEU A 198 -1.84 -21.07 -2.50
C LEU A 198 -1.97 -22.14 -1.40
N ALA A 199 -1.71 -21.77 -0.14
CA ALA A 199 -1.83 -22.68 1.01
C ALA A 199 -3.26 -23.21 1.21
N LEU A 200 -4.27 -22.45 0.80
CA LEU A 200 -5.68 -22.85 0.83
C LEU A 200 -6.14 -23.63 -0.42
N ASN A 201 -5.25 -23.90 -1.38
CA ASN A 201 -5.57 -24.55 -2.66
C ASN A 201 -6.66 -23.81 -3.47
N ILE A 202 -6.74 -22.49 -3.34
CA ILE A 202 -7.67 -21.64 -4.10
C ILE A 202 -6.95 -20.72 -5.10
N ALA A 203 -5.64 -20.92 -5.28
CA ALA A 203 -4.85 -20.19 -6.27
C ALA A 203 -3.84 -21.07 -7.00
N ASN A 204 -3.46 -20.63 -8.21
CA ASN A 204 -2.35 -21.13 -9.01
C ASN A 204 -1.53 -19.93 -9.48
N ILE A 205 -0.21 -20.08 -9.58
CA ILE A 205 0.68 -19.03 -10.09
C ILE A 205 1.50 -19.53 -11.29
N TYR A 206 1.59 -18.69 -12.31
CA TYR A 206 2.39 -18.89 -13.52
C TYR A 206 3.38 -17.73 -13.63
N TRP A 207 4.63 -18.03 -13.29
CA TRP A 207 5.72 -17.06 -13.31
C TRP A 207 6.24 -16.85 -14.72
N ASP A 208 6.47 -15.58 -15.07
CA ASP A 208 7.28 -15.21 -16.22
C ASP A 208 8.71 -15.02 -15.70
N ILE A 209 9.40 -16.14 -15.49
CA ILE A 209 10.77 -16.18 -15.00
C ILE A 209 11.62 -16.94 -16.01
N ASP A 210 12.80 -16.42 -16.33
CA ASP A 210 13.75 -17.14 -17.18
C ASP A 210 14.08 -18.49 -16.53
N GLU A 211 14.06 -19.58 -17.32
CA GLU A 211 14.39 -20.95 -16.87
C GLU A 211 15.75 -21.04 -16.15
N VAL A 212 16.62 -20.05 -16.36
CA VAL A 212 17.94 -19.93 -15.72
C VAL A 212 17.83 -19.71 -14.20
N PHE A 213 16.85 -18.93 -13.72
CA PHE A 213 16.67 -18.68 -12.28
C PHE A 213 15.90 -19.79 -11.54
N LEU A 214 15.14 -20.61 -12.27
CA LEU A 214 14.47 -21.79 -11.70
C LEU A 214 15.43 -22.96 -11.45
N ASN A 215 16.58 -22.97 -12.12
CA ASN A 215 17.56 -24.06 -12.09
C ASN A 215 18.90 -23.68 -11.42
N ASP A 216 18.97 -22.53 -10.75
CA ASP A 216 20.16 -22.16 -9.96
C ASP A 216 20.09 -22.89 -8.60
N PRO A 217 21.04 -23.80 -8.28
CA PRO A 217 20.95 -24.75 -7.17
C PRO A 217 21.06 -24.16 -5.76
#